data_AF-A0A966JZ90-F1
#
_entry.id   AF-A0A966JZ90-F1
#
_cell.length_a   1.000
_cell.length_b   1.000
_cell.length_c   1.000
_cell.angle_alpha   90.00
_cell.angle_beta   90.00
_cell.angle_gamma   90.00
#
_symmetry.space_group_name_H-M   'P 1'
#
loop_
_entity.id
_entity.type
_entity.pdbx_description
1 polymer ?
#
loop_
_entity_poly.entity_id
_entity_poly.type
_entity_poly.pdbx_seq_one_letter_code
_entity_poly.pdbx_strand_id
1 'polypeptide(L)'
;MRFFRLVITSFLLIVALPIPAQAETLITLSKPSFQLADGRFVNNDLALLLSSGAELDTVLAKPIRGSRTWLIDPVLFEEISDLGDGYVYLDAEGNDVTVDELPAAQQWLSLFTFVTRNDRIVAMTYGNPSTSFLRKYAPGELALYNKLSQ
;
A
#
# COMPACT_ATOMS: atom_id res chain seq x y z
N MET A 1 -9.77 58.91 2.48
CA MET A 1 -9.89 57.87 3.54
C MET A 1 -11.00 56.83 3.27
N ARG A 2 -12.15 57.16 2.68
CA ARG A 2 -13.24 56.18 2.39
C ARG A 2 -12.84 55.05 1.43
N PHE A 3 -12.10 55.38 0.37
CA PHE A 3 -11.62 54.41 -0.63
C PHE A 3 -10.67 53.36 -0.01
N PHE A 4 -9.77 53.80 0.87
CA PHE A 4 -8.82 52.93 1.57
C PHE A 4 -9.52 51.94 2.52
N ARG A 5 -10.60 52.38 3.19
CA ARG A 5 -11.42 51.50 4.03
C ARG A 5 -12.14 50.42 3.22
N LEU A 6 -12.66 50.77 2.04
CA LEU A 6 -13.31 49.81 1.13
C LEU A 6 -12.35 48.74 0.62
N VAL A 7 -11.11 49.12 0.29
CA VAL A 7 -10.07 48.17 -0.14
C VAL A 7 -9.70 47.21 0.99
N ILE A 8 -9.54 47.71 2.22
CA ILE A 8 -9.23 46.88 3.40
C ILE A 8 -10.38 45.92 3.72
N THR A 9 -11.63 46.39 3.69
CA THR A 9 -12.81 45.54 3.95
C THR A 9 -12.96 44.46 2.88
N SER A 10 -12.72 44.78 1.61
CA SER A 10 -12.75 43.81 0.51
C SER A 10 -11.64 42.75 0.67
N PHE A 11 -10.43 43.17 1.03
CA PHE A 11 -9.32 42.25 1.28
C PHE A 11 -9.58 41.31 2.47
N LEU A 12 -10.12 41.83 3.57
CA LEU A 12 -10.52 41.03 4.74
C LEU A 12 -11.62 40.01 4.40
N LEU A 13 -12.56 40.34 3.50
CA LEU A 13 -13.60 39.41 3.07
C LEU A 13 -13.05 38.23 2.26
N ILE A 14 -11.99 38.45 1.48
CA ILE A 14 -11.34 37.40 0.68
C ILE A 14 -10.53 36.44 1.58
N VAL A 15 -9.85 36.97 2.60
CA VAL A 15 -9.09 36.16 3.57
C VAL A 15 -10.01 35.33 4.48
N ALA A 16 -11.23 35.80 4.73
CA ALA A 16 -12.22 35.09 5.53
C ALA A 16 -12.93 33.93 4.80
N LEU A 17 -12.65 33.72 3.51
CA LEU A 17 -13.20 32.57 2.79
C LEU A 17 -12.59 31.28 3.33
N PRO A 18 -13.40 30.27 3.73
CA PRO A 18 -12.87 28.99 4.13
C PRO A 18 -12.12 28.37 2.94
N ILE A 19 -10.86 27.98 3.17
CA ILE A 19 -10.11 27.19 2.20
C ILE A 19 -10.86 25.86 2.05
N PRO A 20 -11.22 25.43 0.82
CA PRO A 20 -11.86 24.13 0.65
C PRO A 20 -10.95 23.04 1.21
N ALA A 21 -11.45 22.27 2.17
CA ALA A 21 -10.76 21.10 2.67
C ALA A 21 -10.60 20.11 1.51
N GLN A 22 -9.37 19.88 1.04
CA GLN A 22 -9.10 18.80 0.10
C GLN A 22 -9.26 17.48 0.85
N ALA A 23 -10.16 16.63 0.37
CA ALA A 23 -10.26 15.26 0.86
C ALA A 23 -8.95 14.52 0.51
N GLU A 24 -8.16 14.19 1.54
CA GLU A 24 -6.97 13.37 1.40
C GLU A 24 -7.36 11.90 1.41
N THR A 25 -6.95 11.16 0.39
CA THR A 25 -7.22 9.72 0.29
C THR A 25 -6.03 8.93 0.85
N LEU A 26 -6.27 8.12 1.87
CA LEU A 26 -5.29 7.15 2.37
C LEU A 26 -5.43 5.84 1.61
N ILE A 27 -4.36 5.39 0.95
CA ILE A 27 -4.30 4.11 0.23
C ILE A 27 -3.31 3.23 0.98
N THR A 28 -3.77 2.08 1.47
CA THR A 28 -2.91 1.14 2.21
C THR A 28 -2.56 -0.04 1.33
N LEU A 29 -1.26 -0.30 1.17
CA LEU A 29 -0.70 -1.47 0.50
C LEU A 29 -0.02 -2.33 1.56
N SER A 30 -0.77 -3.24 2.14
CA SER A 30 -0.27 -4.22 3.11
C SER A 30 -0.99 -5.53 2.91
N LYS A 31 -0.23 -6.63 3.01
CA LYS A 31 -0.72 -8.00 3.02
C LYS A 31 0.11 -8.79 4.03
N PRO A 32 -0.41 -9.91 4.55
CA PRO A 32 0.44 -10.85 5.26
C PRO A 32 1.58 -11.32 4.37
N SER A 33 2.73 -11.62 4.99
CA SER A 33 3.90 -12.15 4.29
C SER A 33 3.53 -13.40 3.48
N PHE A 34 3.96 -13.41 2.23
CA PHE A 34 3.85 -14.54 1.32
C PHE A 34 5.07 -15.47 1.41
N GLN A 35 6.15 -15.05 2.04
CA GLN A 35 7.35 -15.85 2.26
C GLN A 35 7.36 -16.55 3.62
N LEU A 36 8.05 -17.69 3.63
CA LEU A 36 8.53 -18.36 4.83
C LEU A 36 9.79 -17.69 5.34
N ALA A 37 10.17 -17.98 6.59
CA ALA A 37 11.39 -17.44 7.20
C ALA A 37 12.69 -17.86 6.50
N ASP A 38 12.64 -18.87 5.61
CA ASP A 38 13.76 -19.32 4.78
C ASP A 38 13.80 -18.66 3.39
N GLY A 39 12.88 -17.72 3.10
CA GLY A 39 12.81 -16.97 1.85
C GLY A 39 11.99 -17.65 0.74
N ARG A 40 11.51 -18.88 0.93
CA ARG A 40 10.61 -19.51 -0.05
C ARG A 40 9.21 -18.94 0.07
N PHE A 41 8.55 -18.74 -1.06
CA PHE A 41 7.14 -18.36 -1.09
C PHE A 41 6.25 -19.55 -0.69
N VAL A 42 5.24 -19.27 0.14
CA VAL A 42 4.26 -20.26 0.59
C VAL A 42 3.48 -20.85 -0.58
N ASN A 43 3.25 -20.06 -1.63
CA ASN A 43 2.60 -20.42 -2.89
C ASN A 43 2.88 -19.34 -3.94
N ASN A 44 2.24 -19.44 -5.11
CA ASN A 44 2.40 -18.47 -6.19
C ASN A 44 1.38 -17.29 -6.18
N ASP A 45 0.71 -17.05 -5.05
CA ASP A 45 -0.42 -16.10 -5.01
C ASP A 45 0.01 -14.63 -5.21
N LEU A 46 1.19 -14.23 -4.71
CA LEU A 46 1.67 -12.85 -4.88
C LEU A 46 1.89 -12.51 -6.36
N ALA A 47 2.44 -13.44 -7.15
CA ALA A 47 2.60 -13.27 -8.59
C ALA A 47 1.24 -13.13 -9.29
N LEU A 48 0.23 -13.91 -8.87
CA LEU A 48 -1.13 -13.81 -9.39
C LEU A 48 -1.78 -12.46 -9.05
N LEU A 49 -1.47 -11.88 -7.89
CA LEU A 49 -1.98 -10.56 -7.49
C LEU A 49 -1.42 -9.40 -8.34
N LEU A 50 -0.26 -9.60 -8.97
CA LEU A 50 0.37 -8.66 -9.91
C LEU A 50 -0.13 -8.81 -11.36
N SER A 51 -0.90 -9.87 -11.66
CA SER A 51 -1.43 -10.11 -13.00
C SER A 51 -2.40 -9.01 -13.44
N SER A 52 -2.53 -8.80 -14.75
CA SER A 52 -3.40 -7.75 -15.28
C SER A 52 -4.85 -7.92 -14.80
N GLY A 53 -5.45 -6.86 -14.27
CA GLY A 53 -6.80 -6.88 -13.69
C GLY A 53 -6.89 -7.48 -12.28
N ALA A 54 -5.79 -7.99 -11.71
CA ALA A 54 -5.75 -8.46 -10.33
C ALA A 54 -5.66 -7.30 -9.32
N GLU A 55 -5.66 -7.62 -8.03
CA GLU A 55 -5.80 -6.62 -6.97
C GLU A 55 -4.67 -5.56 -7.00
N LEU A 56 -3.40 -5.97 -7.05
CA LEU A 56 -2.29 -5.02 -6.99
C LEU A 56 -2.18 -4.20 -8.28
N ASP A 57 -2.50 -4.77 -9.44
CA ASP A 57 -2.57 -4.04 -10.71
C ASP A 57 -3.70 -2.99 -10.69
N THR A 58 -4.90 -3.39 -10.28
CA THR A 58 -6.07 -2.51 -10.28
C THR A 58 -5.99 -1.37 -9.28
N VAL A 59 -5.22 -1.52 -8.18
CA VAL A 59 -4.97 -0.41 -7.25
C VAL A 59 -4.21 0.73 -7.93
N LEU A 60 -3.24 0.42 -8.81
CA LEU A 60 -2.48 1.43 -9.54
C LEU A 60 -3.25 2.02 -10.74
N ALA A 61 -4.16 1.25 -11.33
CA ALA A 61 -4.93 1.66 -12.50
C ALA A 61 -6.03 2.70 -12.21
N LYS A 62 -6.43 2.90 -10.95
CA LYS A 62 -7.55 3.79 -10.60
C LYS A 62 -7.17 5.28 -10.76
N PRO A 63 -7.92 6.07 -11.55
CA PRO A 63 -7.74 7.52 -11.59
C PRO A 63 -8.27 8.13 -10.29
N ILE A 64 -7.37 8.42 -9.35
CA ILE A 64 -7.71 9.02 -8.06
C ILE A 64 -7.59 10.55 -8.18
N ARG A 65 -8.65 11.26 -7.76
CA ARG A 65 -8.71 12.72 -7.75
C ARG A 65 -8.38 13.24 -6.35
N GLY A 66 -7.50 14.23 -6.24
CA GLY A 66 -7.16 14.89 -4.98
C GLY A 66 -5.80 14.50 -4.42
N SER A 67 -5.48 15.00 -3.22
CA SER A 67 -4.28 14.61 -2.47
C SER A 67 -4.39 13.17 -2.00
N ARG A 68 -3.28 12.43 -1.99
CA ARG A 68 -3.24 11.08 -1.46
C ARG A 68 -1.97 10.81 -0.67
N THR A 69 -2.13 9.94 0.32
CA THR A 69 -1.05 9.33 1.08
C THR A 69 -1.08 7.83 0.87
N TRP A 70 0.06 7.26 0.50
CA TRP A 70 0.28 5.83 0.39
C TRP A 70 0.91 5.31 1.68
N LEU A 71 0.18 4.46 2.41
CA LEU A 71 0.72 3.70 3.53
C LEU A 71 1.19 2.34 3.02
N ILE A 72 2.50 2.13 2.98
CA ILE A 72 3.11 0.93 2.41
C ILE A 72 3.69 0.02 3.49
N ASP A 73 3.46 -1.28 3.37
CA ASP A 73 4.16 -2.31 4.12
C ASP A 73 5.49 -2.65 3.42
N PRO A 74 6.65 -2.39 4.05
CA PRO A 74 7.94 -2.69 3.43
C PRO A 74 8.08 -4.16 3.00
N VAL A 75 7.54 -5.11 3.78
CA VAL A 75 7.64 -6.55 3.48
C VAL A 75 6.99 -6.87 2.13
N LEU A 76 5.80 -6.31 1.87
CA LEU A 76 5.10 -6.55 0.61
C LEU A 76 5.94 -6.08 -0.60
N PHE A 77 6.65 -4.95 -0.47
CA PHE A 77 7.47 -4.40 -1.55
C PHE A 77 8.77 -5.20 -1.75
N GLU A 78 9.37 -5.68 -0.68
CA GLU A 78 10.53 -6.59 -0.74
C GLU A 78 10.14 -7.91 -1.42
N GLU A 79 9.04 -8.54 -0.99
CA GLU A 79 8.55 -9.77 -1.60
C GLU A 79 8.18 -9.59 -3.08
N ILE A 80 7.62 -8.43 -3.47
CA ILE A 80 7.39 -8.11 -4.89
C ILE A 80 8.73 -7.97 -5.62
N SER A 81 9.74 -7.33 -5.03
CA SER A 81 11.08 -7.22 -5.62
C SER A 81 11.70 -8.59 -5.86
N ASP A 82 11.57 -9.50 -4.89
CA ASP A 82 12.12 -10.86 -4.96
C ASP A 82 11.49 -11.69 -6.09
N LEU A 83 10.19 -11.52 -6.37
CA LEU A 83 9.56 -12.15 -7.55
C LEU A 83 10.27 -11.75 -8.86
N GLY A 84 10.79 -10.54 -8.88
CA GLY A 84 11.53 -9.98 -10.01
C GLY A 84 12.90 -10.58 -10.26
N ASP A 85 13.59 -10.96 -9.19
CA ASP A 85 14.95 -11.51 -9.24
C ASP A 85 14.96 -13.03 -9.49
N GLY A 86 13.78 -13.66 -9.44
CA GLY A 86 13.58 -15.11 -9.49
C GLY A 86 13.36 -15.69 -8.10
N TYR A 87 12.44 -16.66 -8.00
CA TYR A 87 11.92 -17.12 -6.73
C TYR A 87 11.59 -18.61 -6.72
N VAL A 88 11.46 -19.15 -5.51
CA VAL A 88 11.00 -20.51 -5.28
C VAL A 88 9.71 -20.46 -4.47
N TYR A 89 8.70 -21.21 -4.88
CA TYR A 89 7.47 -21.38 -4.11
C TYR A 89 7.14 -22.85 -3.87
N LEU A 90 6.31 -23.12 -2.87
CA LEU A 90 5.79 -24.46 -2.60
C LEU A 90 4.53 -24.75 -3.43
N ASP A 91 4.53 -25.85 -4.18
CA ASP A 91 3.32 -26.36 -4.83
C ASP A 91 2.32 -26.95 -3.81
N ALA A 92 1.18 -27.43 -4.30
CA ALA A 92 0.13 -28.00 -3.44
C ALA A 92 0.58 -29.27 -2.71
N GLU A 93 1.57 -29.97 -3.26
CA GLU A 93 2.20 -31.16 -2.70
C GLU A 93 3.37 -30.82 -1.75
N GLY A 94 3.76 -29.55 -1.67
CA GLY A 94 4.85 -29.04 -0.84
C GLY A 94 6.24 -29.18 -1.46
N ASN A 95 6.34 -29.39 -2.77
CA ASN A 95 7.61 -29.40 -3.48
C ASN A 95 8.02 -27.99 -3.91
N ASP A 96 9.33 -27.76 -3.98
CA ASP A 96 9.90 -26.52 -4.48
C ASP A 96 9.69 -26.41 -5.99
N VAL A 97 9.08 -25.31 -6.42
CA VAL A 97 8.99 -24.90 -7.81
C VAL A 97 9.81 -23.63 -8.00
N THR A 98 10.87 -23.74 -8.79
CA THR A 98 11.70 -22.59 -9.18
C THR A 98 11.07 -21.87 -10.35
N VAL A 99 10.93 -20.56 -10.22
CA VAL A 99 10.56 -19.64 -11.28
C VAL A 99 11.75 -18.71 -11.48
N ASP A 100 12.12 -18.49 -12.72
CA ASP A 100 13.08 -17.45 -13.08
C ASP A 100 12.48 -16.06 -12.77
N GLU A 101 13.00 -15.00 -13.37
CA GLU A 101 12.50 -13.65 -13.19
C GLU A 101 11.02 -13.51 -13.58
N LEU A 102 10.25 -12.74 -12.80
CA LEU A 102 8.89 -12.30 -13.15
C LEU A 102 8.93 -10.81 -13.56
N PRO A 103 9.02 -10.47 -14.87
CA PRO A 103 9.12 -9.09 -15.32
C PRO A 103 7.97 -8.18 -14.87
N ALA A 104 6.79 -8.77 -14.61
CA ALA A 104 5.62 -8.05 -14.13
C ALA A 104 5.87 -7.36 -12.77
N ALA A 105 6.75 -7.90 -11.92
CA ALA A 105 7.06 -7.31 -10.63
C ALA A 105 7.80 -5.97 -10.76
N GLN A 106 8.87 -5.92 -11.57
CA GLN A 106 9.65 -4.69 -11.81
C GLN A 106 8.81 -3.66 -12.57
N GLN A 107 7.94 -4.12 -13.48
CA GLN A 107 6.96 -3.25 -14.14
C GLN A 107 6.00 -2.62 -13.13
N TRP A 108 5.48 -3.42 -12.19
CA TRP A 108 4.58 -2.93 -11.14
C TRP A 108 5.27 -1.94 -10.20
N LEU A 109 6.51 -2.22 -9.75
CA LEU A 109 7.30 -1.31 -8.90
C LEU A 109 7.61 0.02 -9.61
N SER A 110 7.91 -0.06 -10.92
CA SER A 110 8.13 1.12 -11.76
C SER A 110 6.85 1.93 -11.93
N LEU A 111 5.72 1.26 -12.17
CA LEU A 111 4.42 1.90 -12.27
C LEU A 111 4.01 2.55 -10.96
N PHE A 112 4.23 1.89 -9.82
CA PHE A 112 3.99 2.47 -8.50
C PHE A 112 4.77 3.78 -8.36
N THR A 113 6.09 3.76 -8.59
CA THR A 113 6.95 4.95 -8.53
C THR A 113 6.45 6.08 -9.44
N PHE A 114 6.00 5.73 -10.65
CA PHE A 114 5.45 6.70 -11.59
C PHE A 114 4.14 7.32 -11.10
N VAL A 115 3.22 6.50 -10.59
CA VAL A 115 1.89 6.92 -10.11
C VAL A 115 1.99 7.73 -8.83
N THR A 116 2.95 7.43 -7.95
CA THR A 116 3.10 8.06 -6.63
C THR A 116 4.06 9.24 -6.60
N ARG A 117 4.68 9.62 -7.73
CA ARG A 117 5.76 10.64 -7.81
C ARG A 117 5.48 11.98 -7.13
N ASN A 118 4.21 12.36 -7.00
CA ASN A 118 3.75 13.64 -6.43
C ASN A 118 2.92 13.44 -5.15
N ASP A 119 2.85 12.21 -4.65
CA ASP A 119 2.05 11.83 -3.50
C ASP A 119 2.94 11.67 -2.26
N ARG A 120 2.33 11.70 -1.07
CA ARG A 120 3.03 11.35 0.14
C ARG A 120 3.10 9.84 0.27
N ILE A 121 4.27 9.31 0.63
CA ILE A 121 4.47 7.89 0.92
C ILE A 121 4.93 7.76 2.37
N VAL A 122 4.29 6.86 3.11
CA VAL A 122 4.58 6.56 4.51
C VAL A 122 4.75 5.05 4.62
N ALA A 123 5.89 4.60 5.15
CA ALA A 123 6.07 3.20 5.48
C ALA A 123 5.44 2.91 6.84
N MET A 124 4.65 1.83 6.93
CA MET A 124 4.22 1.29 8.21
C MET A 124 5.32 0.43 8.86
N THR A 125 5.05 -0.07 10.07
CA THR A 125 5.94 -1.03 10.72
C THR A 125 6.09 -2.27 9.86
N TYR A 126 7.29 -2.84 9.88
CA TYR A 126 7.68 -3.95 9.03
C TYR A 126 6.81 -5.20 9.28
N GLY A 127 6.04 -5.61 8.28
CA GLY A 127 5.28 -6.85 8.26
C GLY A 127 3.95 -6.81 9.00
N ASN A 128 2.88 -7.13 8.29
CA ASN A 128 1.55 -7.32 8.86
C ASN A 128 1.30 -8.81 9.19
N PRO A 129 1.10 -9.20 10.47
CA PRO A 129 0.87 -10.60 10.81
C PRO A 129 -0.47 -11.10 10.29
N SER A 130 -0.50 -12.34 9.77
CA SER A 130 -1.76 -12.95 9.33
C SER A 130 -2.69 -13.23 10.51
N THR A 131 -4.00 -13.19 10.27
CA THR A 131 -5.00 -13.48 11.31
C THR A 131 -4.92 -14.93 11.80
N SER A 132 -4.51 -15.86 10.93
CA SER A 132 -4.26 -17.26 11.29
C SER A 132 -3.04 -17.41 12.18
N PHE A 133 -1.95 -16.68 11.90
CA PHE A 133 -0.77 -16.61 12.75
C PHE A 133 -1.13 -16.06 14.13
N LEU A 134 -1.79 -14.91 14.20
CA LEU A 134 -2.20 -14.29 15.46
C LEU A 134 -3.09 -15.22 16.28
N ARG A 135 -4.06 -15.88 15.65
CA ARG A 135 -4.95 -16.82 16.36
C ARG A 135 -4.18 -18.00 16.97
N LYS A 136 -3.16 -18.50 16.29
CA LYS A 136 -2.39 -19.68 16.70
C LYS A 136 -1.33 -19.35 17.75
N TYR A 137 -0.60 -18.25 17.56
CA TYR A 137 0.61 -17.95 18.33
C TYR A 137 0.47 -16.73 19.25
N ALA A 138 -0.43 -15.80 18.96
CA ALA A 138 -0.63 -14.57 19.75
C ALA A 138 -2.13 -14.25 19.99
N PRO A 139 -2.93 -15.18 20.56
CA PRO A 139 -4.37 -14.99 20.69
C PRO A 139 -4.75 -13.81 21.60
N GLY A 140 -3.88 -13.48 22.58
CA GLY A 140 -4.05 -12.30 23.44
C GLY A 140 -3.91 -10.97 22.68
N GLU A 141 -2.94 -10.87 21.76
CA GLU A 141 -2.79 -9.71 20.89
C GLU A 141 -3.98 -9.57 19.94
N LEU A 142 -4.43 -10.67 19.34
CA LEU A 142 -5.62 -10.66 18.50
C LEU A 142 -6.86 -10.14 19.26
N ALA A 143 -7.04 -10.59 20.50
CA ALA A 143 -8.14 -10.11 21.35
C ALA A 143 -7.99 -8.61 21.67
N LEU A 144 -6.77 -8.13 21.90
CA LEU A 144 -6.49 -6.71 22.12
C LEU A 144 -6.81 -5.88 20.87
N TYR A 145 -6.34 -6.27 19.69
CA TYR A 145 -6.60 -5.56 18.43
C TYR A 145 -8.10 -5.49 18.12
N ASN A 146 -8.83 -6.60 18.28
CA ASN A 146 -10.27 -6.63 18.08
C ASN A 146 -11.03 -5.71 19.06
N LYS A 147 -10.49 -5.51 20.27
CA LYS A 147 -11.06 -4.58 21.26
C LYS A 147 -10.79 -3.13 20.89
N LEU A 148 -9.63 -2.83 20.31
CA LEU A 148 -9.24 -1.47 19.90
C LEU A 148 -9.90 -1.03 18.59
N SER A 149 -10.37 -1.96 17.75
CA SER A 149 -11.01 -1.67 16.48
C SER A 149 -12.53 -1.42 16.56
N GLN A 150 -13.11 -1.46 17.76
CA GLN A 150 -14.53 -1.14 18.04
C GLN A 150 -14.69 0.32 18.44
#